data_AF-A0A7C5CTE3-F1
#
_entry.id   AF-A0A7C5CTE3-F1
#
_cell.length_a   1.000
_cell.length_b   1.000
_cell.length_c   1.000
_cell.angle_alpha   90.00
_cell.angle_beta   90.00
_cell.angle_gamma   90.00
#
_symmetry.space_group_name_H-M   'P 1'
#
loop_
_entity.id
_entity.type
_entity.pdbx_description
1 polymer ?
#
loop_
_entity_poly.entity_id
_entity_poly.type
_entity_poly.pdbx_seq_one_letter_code
_entity_poly.pdbx_strand_id
1 'polypeptide(L)' 'MFHMPNITELVVILFIVFLLFGANKLPEAGKGLGEGIRNFKKALSGDEQNIKEAKADEVR' A
#
# COMPACT_ATOMS: atom_id res chain seq x y z
N MET A 1 16.17 -24.89 10.30
CA MET A 1 14.83 -25.40 9.95
C MET A 1 13.83 -24.29 10.24
N PHE A 2 13.43 -23.52 9.22
CA PHE A 2 12.40 -22.49 9.38
C PHE A 2 11.05 -23.11 9.06
N HIS A 3 10.16 -23.14 10.05
CA HIS A 3 8.77 -23.50 9.85
C HIS A 3 8.09 -22.32 9.16
N MET A 4 7.72 -22.49 7.90
CA MET A 4 6.95 -21.49 7.17
C MET A 4 5.48 -21.69 7.56
N PRO A 5 4.83 -20.70 8.18
CA PRO A 5 3.43 -20.85 8.55
C PRO A 5 2.59 -20.99 7.29
N ASN A 6 1.66 -21.94 7.33
CA ASN A 6 0.74 -22.17 6.23
C ASN A 6 -0.34 -21.07 6.20
N ILE A 7 -1.09 -21.01 5.09
CA ILE A 7 -2.17 -20.01 4.93
C ILE A 7 -3.19 -20.09 6.07
N THR A 8 -3.47 -21.28 6.59
CA THR A 8 -4.42 -21.48 7.70
C THR A 8 -3.94 -20.81 8.98
N GLU A 9 -2.67 -20.97 9.35
CA GLU A 9 -2.09 -20.33 10.53
C GLU A 9 -2.08 -18.81 10.40
N LEU A 10 -1.76 -18.29 9.21
CA LEU A 10 -1.84 -16.84 8.95
C LEU A 10 -3.26 -16.30 9.13
N VAL A 11 -4.28 -17.04 8.70
CA VAL A 11 -5.69 -16.66 8.88
C VAL A 11 -6.08 -16.69 10.36
N VAL A 12 -5.63 -17.69 11.12
CA VAL A 12 -5.90 -17.76 12.58
C VAL A 12 -5.25 -16.58 13.31
N ILE A 13 -4.00 -16.24 12.99
CA ILE A 13 -3.31 -15.08 13.56
C ILE A 13 -4.06 -13.79 13.21
N LEU A 14 -4.45 -13.64 11.94
CA LEU A 14 -5.22 -12.49 11.48
C LEU A 14 -6.55 -12.37 12.25
N PHE A 15 -7.22 -13.50 12.50
CA PHE A 15 -8.46 -13.53 13.26
C PHE A 15 -8.28 -13.08 14.71
N ILE A 16 -7.21 -13.53 15.39
CA ILE A 16 -6.90 -13.06 16.76
C ILE A 16 -6.61 -11.56 16.77
N VAL A 17 -5.78 -11.08 15.84
CA VAL A 17 -5.50 -9.64 15.69
C VAL A 17 -6.79 -8.86 15.44
N PHE A 18 -7.68 -9.38 14.59
CA PHE A 18 -8.96 -8.78 14.29
C PHE A 18 -9.89 -8.73 15.51
N LEU A 19 -9.85 -9.72 16.40
CA LEU A 19 -10.61 -9.69 17.65
C LEU A 19 -10.05 -8.66 18.65
N LEU A 20 -8.72 -8.50 18.73
CA LEU A 20 -8.07 -7.55 19.63
C LEU A 20 -8.25 -6.09 19.20
N PHE A 21 -8.03 -5.82 17.91
CA PHE A 21 -8.13 -4.47 17.36
C PHE A 21 -9.55 -4.15 16.87
N GLY A 22 -10.37 -5.16 16.62
CA GLY A 22 -11.71 -5.02 16.07
C GLY A 22 -11.71 -4.82 14.54
N ALA A 23 -12.87 -5.12 13.93
CA ALA A 23 -13.07 -5.08 12.49
C ALA A 23 -12.79 -3.72 11.83
N ASN A 24 -12.95 -2.64 12.60
CA ASN A 24 -12.87 -1.27 12.09
C ASN A 24 -11.44 -0.71 12.08
N LYS A 25 -10.55 -1.21 12.95
CA LYS A 25 -9.20 -0.64 13.10
C LYS A 25 -8.23 -1.04 12.00
N LEU A 26 -8.32 -2.28 11.51
CA LEU A 26 -7.52 -2.76 10.37
C LEU A 26 -7.74 -1.93 9.08
N PRO A 27 -8.97 -1.70 8.61
CA PRO A 27 -9.21 -0.89 7.42
C PRO A 27 -8.93 0.60 7.65
N GLU A 28 -9.11 1.12 8.86
CA GLU A 28 -8.73 2.50 9.22
C GLU A 28 -7.21 2.72 9.09
N ALA A 29 -6.41 1.79 9.64
CA ALA A 29 -4.95 1.79 9.47
C ALA A 29 -4.53 1.60 8.00
N GLY A 30 -5.19 0.68 7.29
CA GLY A 30 -4.95 0.43 5.87
C GLY A 30 -5.22 1.63 4.98
N LYS A 31 -6.27 2.42 5.26
CA LYS A 31 -6.57 3.67 4.54
C LYS A 31 -5.45 4.69 4.73
N GLY A 32 -5.01 4.94 5.96
CA GLY A 32 -3.91 5.88 6.24
C GLY A 32 -2.59 5.47 5.58
N LEU A 33 -2.22 4.19 5.68
CA LEU A 33 -1.03 3.66 5.01
C LEU A 33 -1.15 3.72 3.48
N GLY A 34 -2.32 3.37 2.93
CA GLY A 34 -2.58 3.41 1.49
C GLY A 34 -2.52 4.82 0.91
N GLU A 35 -3.08 5.81 1.61
CA GLU A 35 -2.96 7.22 1.23
C GLU A 35 -1.51 7.71 1.30
N GLY A 36 -0.77 7.32 2.35
CA GLY A 36 0.66 7.62 2.49
C GLY A 36 1.49 7.06 1.34
N ILE A 37 1.33 5.77 1.02
CA ILE A 37 2.02 5.11 -0.11
C ILE A 37 1.61 5.75 -1.44
N ARG A 38 0.32 6.09 -1.63
CA ARG A 38 -0.16 6.74 -2.85
C ARG A 38 0.46 8.12 -3.04
N ASN A 39 0.51 8.93 -1.99
CA ASN A 39 1.12 10.25 -2.04
C ASN A 39 2.64 10.16 -2.23
N PHE A 40 3.29 9.19 -1.58
CA PHE A 40 4.71 8.90 -1.78
C PHE A 40 5.02 8.52 -3.23
N LYS A 41 4.24 7.59 -3.81
CA LYS A 41 4.35 7.23 -5.22
C LYS A 41 4.09 8.42 -6.15
N LYS A 42 3.12 9.28 -5.83
CA LYS A 42 2.81 10.47 -6.62
C LYS A 42 3.94 11.52 -6.57
N ALA A 43 4.58 11.69 -5.41
CA ALA A 43 5.74 12.56 -5.28
C ALA A 43 6.94 12.02 -6.08
N LEU A 44 7.18 10.70 -6.04
CA LEU A 44 8.23 10.05 -6.83
C LEU A 44 7.96 10.07 -8.34
N SER A 45 6.71 9.85 -8.77
CA SER A 45 6.31 9.87 -10.19
C SER A 45 6.00 11.28 -10.73
N GLY A 46 5.91 12.29 -9.88
CA GLY A 46 5.73 13.70 -10.27
C GLY A 46 6.89 14.22 -11.12
N ASP A 47 8.09 13.68 -10.93
CA ASP A 47 9.23 13.91 -11.81
C ASP A 47 9.04 13.27 -13.20
N GLU A 48 8.39 12.10 -13.29
CA GLU A 48 8.18 11.42 -14.59
C GLU A 48 7.08 12.06 -15.44
N GLN A 49 6.03 12.64 -14.84
CA GLN A 49 4.93 13.24 -15.60
C GLN A 49 5.34 14.58 -16.22
N ASN A 50 6.14 15.40 -15.53
CA ASN A 50 6.70 16.64 -16.08
C ASN A 50 7.61 16.37 -17.29
N ILE A 51 8.34 15.25 -17.30
CA ILE A 51 9.21 14.84 -18.42
C ILE A 51 8.39 14.36 -19.64
N LYS A 52 7.19 13.79 -19.42
CA LYS A 52 6.32 13.33 -20.50
C LYS A 52 5.55 14.47 -21.18
N GLU A 53 5.17 15.50 -20.43
CA GLU A 53 4.54 16.70 -20.98
C GLU A 53 5.56 17.58 -21.72
N ALA A 54 6.79 17.72 -21.22
CA ALA A 54 7.86 18.46 -21.91
C ALA A 54 8.25 17.86 -23.27
N LYS A 55 8.20 16.53 -23.44
CA LYS A 55 8.52 15.86 -24.72
C LYS A 55 7.40 15.88 -25.75
N ALA A 56 6.16 16.14 -25.34
CA ALA A 56 5.03 16.21 -26.27
C ALA A 56 4.94 17.59 -26.97
N ASP A 57 5.50 18.63 -26.35
CA ASP A 57 5.52 20.00 -26.87
C ASP A 57 6.71 20.26 -27.83
N GLU A 58 7.82 19.54 -27.67
CA GLU A 58 9.02 19.67 -28.53
C GLU A 58 8.89 18.99 -29.90
N VAL A 59 7.88 18.14 -30.11
CA VAL A 59 7.62 17.42 -31.38
C VAL A 59 6.56 18.11 -32.24
N ARG A 60 6.10 19.31 -31.84
CA ARG A 60 5.19 20.16 -32.61
C ARG A 60 5.90 21.34 -33.24
#